data_AF-A0A8C7IVR0-F1
#
_entry.id   AF-A0A8C7IVR0-F1
#
_cell.length_a   1.000
_cell.length_b   1.000
_cell.length_c   1.000
_cell.angle_alpha   90.00
_cell.angle_beta   90.00
_cell.angle_gamma   90.00
#
_symmetry.space_group_name_H-M   'P 1'
#
loop_
_entity.id
_entity.type
_entity.pdbx_description
1 polymer ?
#
loop_
_entity_poly.entity_id
_entity_poly.type
_entity_poly.pdbx_seq_one_letter_code
_entity_poly.pdbx_strand_id
1 'polypeptide(L)'
;MHLAGWILAVALVFGTSNLKITSAGPLHAQCKVEWYFGIPCRQVYEGLVTQIKQWRTMSSCVMGGQRCLYKLQAASIHFIAAKHTTPFKKTVDDLTFRLVSFEFFTHCHVSAMSVSESWYAIRDHGTNYCNLYNLMEGSGLTDAPGYKEITSDFLCTQRSSADCTVY
;
A
#
# COMPACT_ATOMS: atom_id res chain seq x y z
N MET A 1 -13.93 14.27 -73.02
CA MET A 1 -14.37 12.89 -72.70
C MET A 1 -13.99 12.63 -71.26
N HIS A 2 -14.99 12.44 -70.40
CA HIS A 2 -14.85 12.24 -68.95
C HIS A 2 -14.06 10.97 -68.64
N LEU A 3 -13.08 11.04 -67.75
CA LEU A 3 -12.66 9.90 -66.95
C LEU A 3 -12.88 10.21 -65.47
N ALA A 4 -14.00 9.71 -64.97
CA ALA A 4 -14.25 9.54 -63.55
C ALA A 4 -13.41 8.35 -63.05
N GLY A 5 -12.49 8.61 -62.13
CA GLY A 5 -11.72 7.59 -61.41
C GLY A 5 -12.11 7.61 -59.94
N TRP A 6 -12.70 6.52 -59.47
CA TRP A 6 -13.36 6.39 -58.18
C TRP A 6 -12.35 6.33 -57.04
N ILE A 7 -12.55 7.15 -55.99
CA ILE A 7 -11.78 7.04 -54.73
C ILE A 7 -12.41 5.93 -53.89
N LEU A 8 -11.74 4.78 -53.80
CA LEU A 8 -12.05 3.73 -52.83
C LEU A 8 -11.52 4.17 -51.46
N ALA A 9 -12.41 4.71 -50.62
CA ALA A 9 -12.12 4.92 -49.21
C ALA A 9 -12.19 3.57 -48.48
N VAL A 10 -11.03 2.95 -48.27
CA VAL A 10 -10.91 1.79 -47.37
C VAL A 10 -10.95 2.31 -45.94
N ALA A 11 -12.11 2.20 -45.29
CA ALA A 11 -12.23 2.40 -43.86
C ALA A 11 -11.59 1.20 -43.14
N LEU A 12 -10.32 1.34 -42.76
CA LEU A 12 -9.67 0.44 -41.81
C LEU A 12 -10.31 0.67 -40.44
N VAL A 13 -11.34 -0.12 -40.13
CA VAL A 13 -11.78 -0.31 -38.74
C VAL A 13 -10.73 -1.17 -38.07
N PHE A 14 -9.66 -0.53 -37.58
CA PHE A 14 -8.79 -1.17 -36.60
C PHE A 14 -9.66 -1.42 -35.37
N GLY A 15 -9.93 -2.70 -35.12
CA GLY A 15 -10.67 -3.14 -33.95
C GLY A 15 -10.13 -2.46 -32.70
N THR A 16 -11.05 -2.10 -31.83
CA THR A 16 -10.76 -1.61 -30.49
C THR A 16 -9.86 -2.64 -29.81
N SER A 17 -8.55 -2.43 -29.91
CA SER A 17 -7.58 -3.05 -29.06
C SER A 17 -8.06 -2.74 -27.64
N ASN A 18 -8.25 -3.79 -26.85
CA ASN A 18 -8.39 -3.69 -25.41
C ASN A 18 -7.11 -3.03 -24.89
N LEU A 19 -6.99 -1.71 -25.05
CA LEU A 19 -6.08 -0.89 -24.27
C LEU A 19 -6.56 -1.10 -22.84
N LYS A 20 -5.93 -2.06 -22.15
CA LYS A 20 -5.81 -2.01 -20.71
C LYS A 20 -5.26 -0.62 -20.45
N ILE A 21 -6.14 0.29 -20.04
CA ILE A 21 -5.78 1.61 -19.55
C ILE A 21 -4.60 1.36 -18.64
N THR A 22 -3.46 1.93 -19.01
CA THR A 22 -2.27 1.93 -18.17
C THR A 22 -2.74 2.33 -16.79
N SER A 23 -2.64 1.42 -15.82
CA SER A 23 -2.99 1.70 -14.44
C SER A 23 -2.30 3.01 -14.07
N ALA A 24 -3.09 4.07 -13.91
CA ALA A 24 -2.60 5.36 -13.45
C ALA A 24 -2.22 5.13 -11.98
N GLY A 25 -0.94 5.15 -11.70
CA GLY A 25 -0.37 4.86 -10.39
C GLY A 25 0.85 5.72 -10.11
N PRO A 26 1.41 5.66 -8.90
CA PRO A 26 2.58 6.43 -8.54
C PRO A 26 3.77 6.17 -9.48
N LEU A 27 4.57 7.21 -9.76
CA LEU A 27 5.77 7.10 -10.60
C LEU A 27 6.94 6.39 -9.89
N HIS A 28 6.83 6.23 -8.57
CA HIS A 28 7.79 5.56 -7.70
C HIS A 28 7.05 4.54 -6.84
N ALA A 29 7.71 3.44 -6.47
CA ALA A 29 7.17 2.36 -5.68
C ALA A 29 6.77 2.86 -4.29
N GLN A 30 5.47 3.10 -4.12
CA GLN A 30 4.91 3.65 -2.90
C GLN A 30 3.45 3.24 -2.72
N CYS A 31 2.94 3.41 -1.51
CA CYS A 31 1.54 3.22 -1.21
C CYS A 31 1.05 4.15 -0.13
N LYS A 32 -0.10 4.79 -0.38
CA LYS A 32 -0.87 5.55 0.60
C LYS A 32 -2.18 4.85 0.94
N VAL A 33 -2.48 4.72 2.23
CA VAL A 33 -3.72 4.14 2.72
C VAL A 33 -4.31 5.05 3.80
N GLU A 34 -5.63 5.26 3.74
CA GLU A 34 -6.37 5.91 4.81
C GLU A 34 -7.23 4.86 5.53
N TRP A 35 -7.10 4.76 6.85
CA TRP A 35 -7.94 3.90 7.68
C TRP A 35 -8.76 4.70 8.68
N TYR A 36 -9.99 4.26 8.90
CA TYR A 36 -10.89 4.81 9.90
C TYR A 36 -11.28 3.73 10.90
N PHE A 37 -11.44 4.13 12.16
CA PHE A 37 -11.77 3.25 13.26
C PHE A 37 -12.81 3.89 14.19
N GLY A 38 -13.73 3.07 14.68
CA GLY A 38 -14.63 3.34 15.80
C GLY A 38 -14.00 3.10 17.17
N ILE A 39 -12.67 3.20 17.27
CA ILE A 39 -11.91 3.08 18.52
C ILE A 39 -10.91 4.24 18.66
N PRO A 40 -10.50 4.61 19.89
CA PRO A 40 -9.59 5.72 20.12
C PRO A 40 -8.20 5.50 19.49
N CYS A 41 -7.57 6.57 19.01
CA CYS A 41 -6.23 6.49 18.42
C CYS A 41 -5.17 5.89 19.34
N ARG A 42 -5.36 5.96 20.67
CA ARG A 42 -4.47 5.29 21.62
C ARG A 42 -4.42 3.78 21.39
N GLN A 43 -5.56 3.13 21.19
CA GLN A 43 -5.63 1.68 20.98
C GLN A 43 -5.01 1.31 19.62
N VAL A 44 -5.29 2.09 18.58
CA VAL A 44 -4.70 1.92 17.23
C VAL A 44 -3.18 2.07 17.28
N TYR A 45 -2.69 3.12 17.94
CA TYR A 45 -1.27 3.37 18.16
C TYR A 45 -0.59 2.21 18.90
N GLU A 46 -1.18 1.77 20.02
CA GLU A 46 -0.63 0.68 20.83
C GLU A 46 -0.58 -0.63 20.03
N GLY A 47 -1.62 -0.95 19.25
CA GLY A 47 -1.65 -2.11 18.35
C GLY A 47 -0.53 -2.08 17.31
N LEU A 48 -0.40 -0.98 16.56
CA LEU A 48 0.64 -0.81 15.55
C LEU A 48 2.06 -0.90 16.12
N VAL A 49 2.34 -0.15 17.19
CA VAL A 49 3.68 -0.15 17.81
C VAL A 49 4.04 -1.51 18.38
N THR A 50 3.07 -2.21 18.98
CA THR A 50 3.27 -3.57 19.50
C THR A 50 3.59 -4.53 18.36
N GLN A 51 2.84 -4.47 17.26
CA GLN A 51 3.05 -5.33 16.10
C GLN A 51 4.41 -5.11 15.44
N ILE A 52 4.81 -3.85 15.25
CA ILE A 52 6.13 -3.49 14.72
C ILE A 52 7.25 -4.09 15.59
N LYS A 53 7.12 -4.00 16.92
CA LYS A 53 8.12 -4.57 17.85
C LYS A 53 8.12 -6.09 17.84
N GLN A 54 6.95 -6.72 17.71
CA GLN A 54 6.81 -8.18 17.65
C GLN A 54 7.50 -8.74 16.40
N TRP A 55 7.32 -8.09 15.25
CA TRP A 55 7.93 -8.51 13.98
C TRP A 55 9.30 -7.91 13.71
N ARG A 56 10.09 -7.60 14.76
CA ARG A 56 11.43 -7.03 14.59
C ARG A 56 12.50 -7.99 14.07
N THR A 57 12.26 -9.30 14.15
CA THR A 57 13.25 -10.33 13.82
C THR A 57 12.78 -11.16 12.63
N MET A 58 13.68 -11.98 12.09
CA MET A 58 13.41 -12.88 10.95
C MET A 58 12.50 -14.09 11.31
N SER A 59 12.18 -14.30 12.59
CA SER A 59 11.54 -15.53 13.09
C SER A 59 10.24 -15.91 12.37
N SER A 60 9.43 -14.93 12.00
CA SER A 60 8.14 -15.13 11.31
C SER A 60 8.23 -15.22 9.79
N CYS A 61 9.42 -15.03 9.19
CA CYS A 61 9.61 -15.13 7.73
C CYS A 61 10.62 -16.20 7.30
N VAL A 62 11.03 -17.09 8.21
CA VAL A 62 12.05 -18.12 7.90
C VAL A 62 11.62 -18.98 6.71
N MET A 63 10.31 -19.24 6.58
CA MET A 63 9.73 -20.04 5.49
C MET A 63 9.16 -19.21 4.34
N GLY A 64 9.33 -17.88 4.34
CA GLY A 64 8.75 -16.96 3.36
C GLY A 64 7.85 -15.88 3.98
N GLY A 65 7.27 -15.03 3.12
CA GLY A 65 6.43 -13.89 3.52
C GLY A 65 7.23 -12.65 3.95
N GLN A 66 6.51 -11.61 4.40
CA GLN A 66 7.08 -10.29 4.80
C GLN A 66 6.59 -9.80 6.18
N ARG A 67 6.08 -10.70 7.02
CA ARG A 67 5.61 -10.37 8.38
C ARG A 67 6.75 -10.36 9.40
N CYS A 68 7.86 -9.69 9.11
CA CYS A 68 9.11 -9.69 9.90
C CYS A 68 9.96 -8.47 9.58
N LEU A 69 11.12 -8.32 10.26
CA LEU A 69 12.11 -7.28 9.99
C LEU A 69 11.57 -5.84 9.95
N TYR A 70 10.52 -5.57 10.72
CA TYR A 70 10.05 -4.20 10.97
C TYR A 70 10.94 -3.54 12.03
N LYS A 71 11.31 -2.28 11.81
CA LYS A 71 12.14 -1.52 12.73
C LYS A 71 11.48 -0.19 13.08
N LEU A 72 11.06 -0.05 14.33
CA LEU A 72 10.55 1.22 14.84
C LEU A 72 11.66 2.28 14.87
N GLN A 73 11.39 3.46 14.31
CA GLN A 73 12.31 4.60 14.30
C GLN A 73 11.88 5.65 15.31
N ALA A 74 10.60 6.02 15.30
CA ALA A 74 10.02 6.98 16.23
C ALA A 74 8.53 6.65 16.46
N ALA A 75 8.01 6.97 17.64
CA ALA A 75 6.63 6.71 17.98
C ALA A 75 6.09 7.74 18.98
N SER A 76 4.91 8.27 18.67
CA SER A 76 4.05 9.07 19.54
C SER A 76 2.59 8.74 19.19
N ILE A 77 1.66 9.10 20.07
CA ILE A 77 0.23 8.83 19.84
C ILE A 77 -0.33 9.43 18.55
N HIS A 78 0.33 10.46 17.98
CA HIS A 78 -0.07 11.13 16.75
C HIS A 78 0.73 10.71 15.52
N PHE A 79 1.87 10.02 15.72
CA PHE A 79 2.80 9.71 14.64
C PHE A 79 3.67 8.49 14.93
N ILE A 80 3.78 7.59 13.97
CA ILE A 80 4.70 6.44 14.00
C ILE A 80 5.57 6.50 12.75
N ALA A 81 6.88 6.33 12.90
CA ALA A 81 7.81 6.06 11.83
C ALA A 81 8.49 4.72 12.05
N ALA A 82 8.55 3.91 11.01
CA ALA A 82 9.22 2.62 11.00
C ALA A 82 9.88 2.36 9.65
N LYS A 83 10.66 1.29 9.58
CA LYS A 83 11.15 0.73 8.31
C LYS A 83 10.75 -0.72 8.22
N HIS A 84 10.56 -1.21 7.00
CA HIS A 84 10.50 -2.62 6.71
C HIS A 84 11.68 -2.99 5.82
N THR A 85 12.31 -4.13 6.08
CA THR A 85 13.39 -4.65 5.24
C THR A 85 13.00 -6.02 4.72
N THR A 86 12.86 -6.15 3.40
CA THR A 86 12.52 -7.43 2.79
C THR A 86 13.55 -8.50 3.16
N PRO A 87 13.15 -9.71 3.56
CA PRO A 87 14.02 -10.70 4.16
C PRO A 87 15.07 -11.25 3.20
N PHE A 88 14.75 -11.37 1.91
CA PHE A 88 15.64 -11.95 0.90
C PHE A 88 16.34 -10.88 0.05
N LYS A 89 15.58 -9.91 -0.48
CA LYS A 89 16.14 -8.86 -1.35
C LYS A 89 16.85 -7.75 -0.59
N LYS A 90 16.63 -7.63 0.73
CA LYS A 90 17.19 -6.60 1.61
C LYS A 90 16.87 -5.16 1.16
N THR A 91 15.85 -4.98 0.34
CA THR A 91 15.26 -3.67 0.03
C THR A 91 14.60 -3.12 1.28
N VAL A 92 14.80 -1.81 1.51
CA VAL A 92 14.26 -1.08 2.65
C VAL A 92 13.17 -0.14 2.16
N ASP A 93 12.05 -0.14 2.87
CA ASP A 93 10.94 0.79 2.65
C ASP A 93 10.66 1.55 3.95
N ASP A 94 10.44 2.86 3.83
CA ASP A 94 10.08 3.76 4.92
C ASP A 94 8.57 3.73 5.14
N LEU A 95 8.15 3.54 6.39
CA LEU A 95 6.75 3.48 6.80
C LEU A 95 6.42 4.66 7.71
N THR A 96 5.31 5.34 7.45
CA THR A 96 4.80 6.40 8.32
C THR A 96 3.31 6.23 8.57
N PHE A 97 2.87 6.56 9.79
CA PHE A 97 1.47 6.56 10.19
C PHE A 97 1.19 7.86 10.94
N ARG A 98 0.20 8.62 10.49
CA ARG A 98 -0.28 9.82 11.17
C ARG A 98 -1.67 9.54 11.72
N LEU A 99 -1.84 9.71 13.02
CA LEU A 99 -3.08 9.39 13.73
C LEU A 99 -3.76 10.68 14.20
N VAL A 100 -5.05 10.81 13.88
CA VAL A 100 -5.88 11.95 14.25
C VAL A 100 -7.16 11.44 14.89
N SER A 101 -7.39 11.83 16.14
CA SER A 101 -8.63 11.52 16.82
C SER A 101 -9.77 12.41 16.31
N PHE A 102 -10.97 11.86 16.20
CA PHE A 102 -12.19 12.60 15.91
C PHE A 102 -13.35 12.09 16.76
N GLU A 103 -14.51 12.75 16.69
CA GLU A 103 -15.71 12.43 17.48
C GLU A 103 -15.42 12.26 18.99
N PHE A 104 -15.09 13.37 19.66
CA PHE A 104 -14.79 13.41 21.10
C PHE A 104 -13.73 12.37 21.54
N PHE A 105 -12.72 12.13 20.70
CA PHE A 105 -11.61 11.20 20.96
C PHE A 105 -11.98 9.71 20.99
N THR A 106 -13.19 9.35 20.55
CA THR A 106 -13.66 7.96 20.49
C THR A 106 -13.29 7.25 19.20
N HIS A 107 -12.98 8.00 18.14
CA HIS A 107 -12.61 7.47 16.83
C HIS A 107 -11.17 7.82 16.46
N CYS A 108 -10.63 7.07 15.50
CA CYS A 108 -9.30 7.33 14.95
C CYS A 108 -9.29 7.32 13.43
N HIS A 109 -8.64 8.32 12.86
CA HIS A 109 -8.26 8.36 11.46
C HIS A 109 -6.75 8.18 11.36
N VAL A 110 -6.31 7.25 10.52
CA VAL A 110 -4.89 6.97 10.25
C VAL A 110 -4.61 7.22 8.78
N SER A 111 -3.66 8.11 8.51
CA SER A 111 -3.06 8.27 7.18
C SER A 111 -1.70 7.58 7.19
N ALA A 112 -1.57 6.52 6.40
CA ALA A 112 -0.38 5.68 6.35
C ALA A 112 0.30 5.76 4.97
N MET A 113 1.63 5.68 4.97
CA MET A 113 2.45 5.71 3.77
C MET A 113 3.60 4.70 3.87
N SER A 114 3.85 3.95 2.80
CA SER A 114 5.06 3.15 2.58
C SER A 114 5.74 3.62 1.31
N VAL A 115 7.04 3.89 1.36
CA VAL A 115 7.82 4.36 0.20
C VAL A 115 9.14 3.60 0.14
N SER A 116 9.49 3.10 -1.04
CA SER A 116 10.78 2.43 -1.23
C SER A 116 11.97 3.39 -1.20
N GLU A 117 13.04 3.04 -0.48
CA GLU A 117 14.29 3.82 -0.55
C GLU A 117 15.00 3.65 -1.90
N SER A 118 14.65 2.61 -2.66
CA SER A 118 15.21 2.37 -3.99
C SER A 118 14.66 3.39 -4.97
N TRP A 119 15.46 4.39 -5.33
CA TRP A 119 15.06 5.50 -6.21
C TRP A 119 14.60 5.06 -7.61
N TYR A 120 15.06 3.90 -8.09
CA TYR A 120 14.71 3.33 -9.39
C TYR A 120 13.53 2.33 -9.33
N ALA A 121 12.97 2.09 -8.14
CA ALA A 121 11.82 1.21 -8.00
C ALA A 121 10.55 1.92 -8.48
N ILE A 122 10.03 1.50 -9.64
CA ILE A 122 8.76 2.00 -10.20
C ILE A 122 7.62 1.00 -9.92
N ARG A 123 7.95 -0.29 -9.91
CA ARG A 123 7.03 -1.40 -9.64
C ARG A 123 7.50 -2.17 -8.41
N ASP A 124 6.57 -2.65 -7.62
CA ASP A 124 6.86 -3.30 -6.34
C ASP A 124 6.01 -4.54 -6.06
N HIS A 125 5.21 -5.01 -7.01
CA HIS A 125 4.29 -6.14 -6.80
C HIS A 125 3.30 -5.93 -5.64
N GLY A 126 3.00 -4.67 -5.31
CA GLY A 126 2.16 -4.33 -4.17
C GLY A 126 2.87 -4.41 -2.82
N THR A 127 4.20 -4.58 -2.79
CA THR A 127 5.00 -4.68 -1.54
C THR A 127 4.73 -3.50 -0.62
N ASN A 128 4.67 -2.27 -1.12
CA ASN A 128 4.41 -1.12 -0.25
C ASN A 128 3.01 -1.15 0.37
N TYR A 129 2.01 -1.69 -0.33
CA TYR A 129 0.71 -1.92 0.29
C TYR A 129 0.78 -3.01 1.36
N CYS A 130 1.43 -4.13 1.05
CA CYS A 130 1.52 -5.26 1.97
C CYS A 130 2.34 -4.94 3.22
N ASN A 131 3.40 -4.12 3.12
CA ASN A 131 4.13 -3.59 4.27
C ASN A 131 3.20 -2.90 5.29
N LEU A 132 2.21 -2.14 4.80
CA LEU A 132 1.24 -1.44 5.63
C LEU A 132 0.13 -2.38 6.12
N TYR A 133 -0.46 -3.15 5.21
CA TYR A 133 -1.60 -4.03 5.50
C TYR A 133 -1.24 -5.17 6.46
N ASN A 134 -0.04 -5.76 6.32
CA ASN A 134 0.43 -6.81 7.21
C ASN A 134 0.45 -6.34 8.67
N LEU A 135 0.85 -5.09 8.96
CA LEU A 135 0.83 -4.55 10.32
C LEU A 135 -0.59 -4.37 10.86
N MET A 136 -1.54 -3.98 10.00
CA MET A 136 -2.95 -3.84 10.36
C MET A 136 -3.59 -5.19 10.70
N GLU A 137 -3.40 -6.18 9.83
CA GLU A 137 -3.93 -7.52 10.01
C GLU A 137 -3.27 -8.21 11.21
N GLY A 138 -1.93 -8.13 11.31
CA GLY A 138 -1.18 -8.73 12.40
C GLY A 138 -1.56 -8.20 13.78
N SER A 139 -1.91 -6.92 13.87
CA SER A 139 -2.37 -6.28 15.11
C SER A 139 -3.86 -6.51 15.43
N GLY A 140 -4.60 -7.19 14.54
CA GLY A 140 -6.05 -7.41 14.67
C GLY A 140 -6.89 -6.15 14.44
N LEU A 141 -6.30 -5.06 13.96
CA LEU A 141 -7.00 -3.80 13.75
C LEU A 141 -7.97 -3.84 12.56
N THR A 142 -7.79 -4.79 11.64
CA THR A 142 -8.74 -5.06 10.55
C THR A 142 -10.11 -5.53 11.04
N ASP A 143 -10.17 -6.11 12.25
CA ASP A 143 -11.40 -6.59 12.88
C ASP A 143 -11.98 -5.58 13.88
N ALA A 144 -11.33 -4.42 14.03
CA ALA A 144 -11.76 -3.40 14.98
C ALA A 144 -13.11 -2.76 14.58
N PRO A 145 -13.94 -2.34 15.55
CA PRO A 145 -15.18 -1.64 15.27
C PRO A 145 -14.95 -0.44 14.34
N GLY A 146 -15.82 -0.28 13.35
CA GLY A 146 -15.77 0.83 12.41
C GLY A 146 -14.57 0.84 11.46
N TYR A 147 -13.81 -0.26 11.37
CA TYR A 147 -12.70 -0.38 10.41
C TYR A 147 -13.17 -0.10 8.98
N LYS A 148 -12.50 0.84 8.32
CA LYS A 148 -12.68 1.13 6.90
C LYS A 148 -11.34 1.50 6.27
N GLU A 149 -11.04 0.88 5.14
CA GLU A 149 -9.88 1.19 4.31
C GLU A 149 -10.28 2.01 3.07
N ILE A 150 -9.50 3.05 2.76
CA ILE A 150 -9.58 3.80 1.52
C ILE A 150 -8.19 3.81 0.87
N THR A 151 -8.08 3.15 -0.28
CA THR A 151 -6.89 3.14 -1.13
C THR A 151 -7.28 2.79 -2.57
N SER A 152 -6.34 2.86 -3.50
CA SER A 152 -6.54 2.49 -4.91
C SER A 152 -5.20 2.27 -5.61
N ASP A 153 -5.23 1.73 -6.84
CA ASP A 153 -4.04 1.64 -7.70
C ASP A 153 -3.40 3.01 -8.02
N PHE A 154 -4.17 4.10 -7.89
CA PHE A 154 -3.66 5.45 -8.05
C PHE A 154 -2.82 5.90 -6.84
N LEU A 155 -3.18 5.43 -5.66
CA LEU A 155 -2.49 5.75 -4.40
C LEU A 155 -1.36 4.76 -4.08
N CYS A 156 -1.45 3.55 -4.62
CA CYS A 156 -0.58 2.44 -4.32
C CYS A 156 -0.16 1.71 -5.58
N THR A 157 1.15 1.60 -5.78
CA THR A 157 1.73 0.86 -6.89
C THR A 157 1.23 -0.60 -6.84
N GLN A 158 0.54 -1.02 -7.90
CA GLN A 158 0.11 -2.43 -8.11
C GLN A 158 -0.77 -3.03 -7.00
N ARG A 159 -1.55 -2.20 -6.31
CA ARG A 159 -2.43 -2.59 -5.20
C ARG A 159 -3.42 -3.71 -5.55
N SER A 160 -4.09 -3.65 -6.70
CA SER A 160 -5.10 -4.63 -7.10
C SER A 160 -4.52 -6.01 -7.40
N SER A 161 -3.21 -6.09 -7.66
CA SER A 161 -2.48 -7.34 -7.90
C SER A 161 -1.61 -7.76 -6.71
N ALA A 162 -1.73 -7.09 -5.56
CA ALA A 162 -0.92 -7.38 -4.38
C ALA A 162 -1.30 -8.74 -3.77
N ASP A 163 -0.29 -9.49 -3.34
CA ASP A 163 -0.45 -10.74 -2.58
C ASP A 163 0.39 -10.64 -1.30
N CYS A 164 -0.25 -10.27 -0.20
CA CYS A 164 0.42 -10.05 1.09
C CYS A 164 0.72 -11.34 1.87
N THR A 165 0.43 -12.51 1.29
CA THR A 165 0.94 -13.77 1.82
C THR A 165 2.39 -14.01 1.36
N VAL A 166 2.75 -13.44 0.20
CA VAL A 166 4.08 -13.47 -0.39
C VAL A 166 4.88 -12.21 -0.04
N TYR A 167 4.22 -11.04 -0.10
CA TYR A 167 4.78 -9.70 0.08
C TYR A 167 4.29 -8.99 1.36
#